data_AF-A0A5Q2TPH5-F1
#
_entry.id   AF-A0A5Q2TPH5-F1
#
_cell.length_a   1.000
_cell.length_b   1.000
_cell.length_c   1.000
_cell.angle_alpha   90.00
_cell.angle_beta   90.00
_cell.angle_gamma   90.00
#
_symmetry.space_group_name_H-M   'P 1'
#
loop_
_entity.id
_entity.type
_entity.pdbx_description
1 polymer ?
#
loop_
_entity_poly.entity_id
_entity_poly.type
_entity_poly.pdbx_seq_one_letter_code
_entity_poly.pdbx_strand_id
1 'polypeptide(L)'
;MKRKKRTEILIQDGGALAKELAETVMQNYEYREITAPHYGLTMIKMRETAKKSLFYLGEVLVTEAKVEVNQSIGIGIVIGMKEELAKYLAIIDAAYRAELPEIATWQKRLETTAERIYQHKLKEQAEILKTKVNFETMEV
;
A
#
# COMPACT_ATOMS: atom_id res chain seq x y z
N MET A 1 10.26 -6.43 8.44
CA MET A 1 9.41 -5.21 8.42
C MET A 1 7.93 -5.55 8.69
N LYS A 2 7.14 -4.67 9.36
CA LYS A 2 5.70 -4.89 9.61
C LYS A 2 4.87 -4.91 8.31
N ARG A 3 3.87 -5.81 8.21
CA ARG A 3 2.96 -5.97 7.05
C ARG A 3 2.34 -4.65 6.57
N LYS A 4 1.82 -3.83 7.48
CA LYS A 4 1.24 -2.52 7.15
C LYS A 4 2.24 -1.61 6.43
N LYS A 5 3.47 -1.50 6.95
CA LYS A 5 4.50 -0.60 6.42
C LYS A 5 4.95 -1.03 5.02
N ARG A 6 5.15 -2.33 4.77
CA ARG A 6 5.51 -2.82 3.43
C ARG A 6 4.45 -2.48 2.39
N THR A 7 3.19 -2.74 2.69
CA THR A 7 2.08 -2.53 1.75
C THR A 7 1.92 -1.04 1.45
N GLU A 8 2.06 -0.19 2.47
CA GLU A 8 2.02 1.26 2.28
C GLU A 8 3.12 1.76 1.34
N ILE A 9 4.37 1.31 1.51
CA ILE A 9 5.49 1.68 0.64
C ILE A 9 5.21 1.26 -0.80
N LEU A 10 4.79 0.01 -1.01
CA LEU A 10 4.52 -0.55 -2.34
C LEU A 10 3.40 0.20 -3.08
N ILE A 11 2.38 0.65 -2.35
CA ILE A 11 1.27 1.43 -2.91
C ILE A 11 1.71 2.88 -3.19
N GLN A 12 2.43 3.52 -2.25
CA GLN A 12 2.89 4.90 -2.38
C GLN A 12 3.93 5.07 -3.48
N ASP A 13 4.66 4.02 -3.81
CA ASP A 13 5.58 3.99 -4.95
C ASP A 13 4.88 3.89 -6.32
N GLY A 14 3.55 3.85 -6.36
CA GLY A 14 2.81 3.67 -7.60
C GLY A 14 2.80 2.23 -8.13
N GLY A 15 3.37 1.27 -7.40
CA GLY A 15 3.31 -0.15 -7.74
C GLY A 15 4.47 -0.69 -8.58
N ALA A 16 5.42 0.16 -9.01
CA ALA A 16 6.57 -0.28 -9.80
C ALA A 16 7.43 -1.30 -9.04
N LEU A 17 7.81 -1.00 -7.80
CA LEU A 17 8.52 -1.96 -6.95
C LEU A 17 7.68 -3.23 -6.71
N ALA A 18 6.35 -3.09 -6.54
CA ALA A 18 5.50 -4.26 -6.32
C ALA A 18 5.52 -5.22 -7.52
N LYS A 19 5.51 -4.69 -8.74
CA LYS A 19 5.65 -5.49 -9.95
C LYS A 19 6.97 -6.25 -9.97
N GLU A 20 8.10 -5.56 -9.79
CA GLU A 20 9.43 -6.18 -9.82
C GLU A 20 9.59 -7.30 -8.76
N LEU A 21 9.10 -7.07 -7.54
CA LEU A 21 9.17 -8.06 -6.46
C LEU A 21 8.28 -9.27 -6.76
N ALA A 22 7.06 -9.04 -7.22
CA ALA A 22 6.12 -10.11 -7.55
C ALA A 22 6.61 -10.95 -8.73
N GLU A 23 7.13 -10.32 -9.79
CA GLU A 23 7.71 -11.01 -10.95
C GLU A 23 8.85 -11.96 -10.55
N THR A 24 9.70 -11.55 -9.60
CA THR A 24 10.76 -12.42 -9.06
C THR A 24 10.18 -13.69 -8.44
N VAL A 25 9.09 -13.58 -7.68
CA VAL A 25 8.41 -14.75 -7.09
C VAL A 25 7.75 -15.60 -8.17
N MET A 26 7.07 -14.98 -9.13
CA MET A 26 6.35 -15.68 -10.21
C MET A 26 7.30 -16.46 -11.13
N GLN A 27 8.56 -16.04 -11.25
CA GLN A 27 9.58 -16.75 -12.02
C GLN A 27 10.20 -17.91 -11.26
N ASN A 28 10.35 -17.79 -9.94
CA ASN A 28 11.08 -18.76 -9.12
C ASN A 28 10.18 -19.81 -8.45
N TYR A 29 8.88 -19.51 -8.29
CA TYR A 29 7.94 -20.34 -7.56
C TYR A 29 6.63 -20.49 -8.30
N GLU A 30 6.02 -21.68 -8.18
CA GLU A 30 4.64 -21.86 -8.57
C GLU A 30 3.72 -21.09 -7.61
N TYR A 31 2.73 -20.42 -8.18
CA TYR A 31 1.68 -19.73 -7.42
C TYR A 31 0.31 -20.12 -7.96
N ARG A 32 -0.68 -20.11 -7.07
CA ARG A 32 -2.07 -20.41 -7.40
C ARG A 32 -2.95 -19.22 -7.05
N GLU A 33 -3.74 -18.76 -8.00
CA GLU A 33 -4.77 -17.76 -7.73
C GLU A 33 -5.97 -18.45 -7.07
N ILE A 34 -6.18 -18.20 -5.77
CA ILE A 34 -7.38 -18.64 -5.06
C ILE A 34 -8.56 -17.77 -5.46
N THR A 35 -8.30 -16.47 -5.58
CA THR A 35 -9.28 -15.49 -6.05
C THR A 35 -8.55 -14.53 -6.97
N ALA A 36 -8.85 -14.64 -8.27
CA ALA A 36 -8.36 -13.71 -9.27
C ALA A 36 -8.76 -12.27 -8.89
N PRO A 37 -8.01 -11.25 -9.33
CA PRO A 37 -8.35 -9.86 -9.06
C PRO A 37 -9.80 -9.55 -9.42
N HIS A 38 -10.57 -9.11 -8.44
CA HIS A 38 -11.96 -8.73 -8.65
C HIS A 38 -12.29 -7.42 -7.96
N TYR A 39 -13.27 -6.72 -8.50
CA TYR A 39 -13.76 -5.49 -7.89
C TYR A 39 -14.68 -5.79 -6.71
N GLY A 40 -14.61 -4.91 -5.72
CA GLY A 40 -15.45 -4.89 -4.55
C GLY A 40 -15.75 -3.46 -4.14
N LEU A 41 -16.73 -3.31 -3.25
CA LEU A 41 -17.05 -2.02 -2.63
C LEU A 41 -16.85 -2.17 -1.13
N THR A 42 -16.22 -1.17 -0.51
CA THR A 42 -16.08 -1.13 0.94
C THR A 42 -16.59 0.19 1.50
N MET A 43 -17.28 0.10 2.64
CA MET A 43 -17.87 1.25 3.31
C MET A 43 -16.80 2.11 3.99
N ILE A 44 -16.73 3.39 3.63
CA ILE A 44 -15.91 4.38 4.33
C ILE A 44 -16.62 4.73 5.64
N LYS A 45 -15.97 4.37 6.75
CA LYS A 45 -16.42 4.70 8.11
C LYS A 45 -15.60 5.86 8.66
N MET A 46 -16.27 6.88 9.16
CA MET A 46 -15.66 7.98 9.89
C MET A 46 -16.32 8.18 11.25
N ARG A 47 -15.66 8.92 12.14
CA ARG A 47 -16.27 9.39 13.38
C ARG A 47 -16.56 10.87 13.23
N GLU A 48 -17.81 11.27 13.41
CA GLU A 48 -18.17 12.69 13.39
C GLU A 48 -17.65 13.41 14.64
N THR A 49 -17.39 14.71 14.52
CA THR A 49 -16.66 15.48 15.54
C THR A 49 -17.52 15.97 16.70
N ALA A 50 -18.84 16.06 16.54
CA ALA A 50 -19.77 16.56 17.54
C ALA A 50 -20.06 15.55 18.65
N LYS A 51 -20.34 14.28 18.34
CA LYS A 51 -20.68 13.21 19.31
C LYS A 51 -19.79 11.96 19.19
N LYS A 52 -18.76 11.96 18.33
CA LYS A 52 -17.85 10.80 18.07
C LYS A 52 -18.56 9.52 17.61
N SER A 53 -19.79 9.65 17.12
CA SER A 53 -20.59 8.54 16.60
C SER A 53 -20.04 8.01 15.28
N LEU A 54 -20.30 6.71 15.01
CA LEU A 54 -19.88 6.06 13.76
C LEU A 54 -20.78 6.52 12.62
N PHE A 55 -20.18 7.11 11.59
CA PHE A 55 -20.86 7.60 10.40
C PHE A 55 -20.33 6.89 9.16
N TYR A 56 -21.25 6.53 8.26
CA TYR A 56 -20.95 5.83 7.02
C TYR A 56 -21.04 6.83 5.87
N LEU A 57 -19.88 7.28 5.38
CA LEU A 57 -19.80 8.38 4.40
C LEU A 57 -20.23 7.92 2.99
N GLY A 58 -20.00 6.65 2.68
CA GLY A 58 -20.30 6.06 1.38
C GLY A 58 -19.45 4.83 1.12
N GLU A 59 -19.37 4.45 -0.15
CA GLU A 59 -18.61 3.29 -0.63
C GLU A 59 -17.39 3.74 -1.44
N VAL A 60 -16.32 2.95 -1.39
CA VAL A 60 -15.17 3.09 -2.27
C VAL A 60 -14.92 1.79 -3.02
N LEU A 61 -14.68 1.93 -4.33
CA LEU A 61 -14.25 0.83 -5.19
C LEU A 61 -12.87 0.35 -4.79
N VAL A 62 -12.75 -0.94 -4.54
CA VAL A 62 -11.51 -1.63 -4.27
C VAL A 62 -11.30 -2.77 -5.26
N THR A 63 -10.05 -3.12 -5.51
CA THR A 63 -9.68 -4.37 -6.16
C THR A 63 -9.05 -5.30 -5.14
N GLU A 64 -9.54 -6.53 -5.05
CA GLU A 64 -9.07 -7.56 -4.13
C GLU A 64 -8.51 -8.76 -4.89
N ALA A 65 -7.43 -9.35 -4.38
CA ALA A 65 -6.85 -10.58 -4.92
C ALA A 65 -6.35 -11.48 -3.79
N LYS A 66 -6.46 -12.79 -3.98
CA LYS A 66 -5.92 -13.81 -3.07
C LYS A 66 -5.09 -14.83 -3.84
N VAL A 67 -3.85 -14.99 -3.40
CA VAL A 67 -2.88 -15.87 -4.05
C VAL A 67 -2.25 -16.78 -3.01
N GLU A 68 -1.96 -18.00 -3.39
CA GLU A 68 -1.19 -18.96 -2.61
C GLU A 68 0.19 -19.17 -3.24
N VAL A 69 1.23 -19.09 -2.42
CA VAL A 69 2.62 -19.40 -2.78
C VAL A 69 3.19 -20.27 -1.67
N ASN A 70 3.79 -21.42 -2.01
CA ASN A 70 4.35 -22.36 -1.02
C ASN A 70 3.43 -22.61 0.19
N GLN A 71 2.16 -22.98 -0.09
CA GLN A 71 1.11 -23.27 0.92
C GLN A 71 0.73 -22.08 1.82
N SER A 72 1.20 -20.87 1.51
CA SER A 72 0.89 -19.65 2.25
C SER A 72 0.00 -18.73 1.44
N ILE A 73 -1.11 -18.30 2.06
CA ILE A 73 -2.10 -17.45 1.41
C ILE A 73 -1.78 -15.98 1.65
N GLY A 74 -1.54 -15.22 0.59
CA GLY A 74 -1.42 -13.78 0.60
C GLY A 74 -2.67 -13.06 0.11
N ILE A 75 -2.84 -11.82 0.57
CA ILE A 75 -3.99 -10.98 0.21
C ILE A 75 -3.48 -9.61 -0.23
N GLY A 76 -3.99 -9.14 -1.37
CA GLY A 76 -3.76 -7.79 -1.87
C GLY A 76 -5.10 -7.05 -2.00
N ILE A 77 -5.18 -5.86 -1.42
CA ILE A 77 -6.37 -5.00 -1.49
C ILE A 77 -5.89 -3.59 -1.80
N VAL A 78 -6.47 -2.98 -2.83
CA VAL A 78 -6.11 -1.62 -3.29
C VAL A 78 -7.34 -0.83 -3.66
N ILE A 79 -7.28 0.49 -3.47
CA ILE A 79 -8.36 1.41 -3.90
C ILE A 79 -8.28 1.61 -5.43
N GLY A 80 -9.44 1.61 -6.07
CA GLY A 80 -9.62 1.81 -7.51
C GLY A 80 -9.51 0.51 -8.31
N MET A 81 -9.51 0.65 -9.64
CA MET A 81 -9.40 -0.45 -10.61
C MET A 81 -7.92 -0.73 -10.88
N LYS A 82 -7.29 -1.56 -10.05
CA LYS A 82 -5.84 -1.84 -10.11
C LYS A 82 -5.57 -3.33 -9.92
N GLU A 83 -6.04 -4.14 -10.87
CA GLU A 83 -5.96 -5.60 -10.85
C GLU A 83 -4.54 -6.13 -10.71
N GLU A 84 -3.62 -5.63 -11.55
CA GLU A 84 -2.21 -6.03 -11.51
C GLU A 84 -1.59 -5.75 -10.14
N LEU A 85 -1.81 -4.54 -9.60
CA LEU A 85 -1.26 -4.17 -8.30
C LEU A 85 -1.86 -5.02 -7.17
N ALA A 86 -3.16 -5.29 -7.19
CA ALA A 86 -3.80 -6.17 -6.22
C ALA A 86 -3.16 -7.57 -6.25
N LYS A 87 -2.96 -8.13 -7.45
CA LYS A 87 -2.28 -9.41 -7.65
C LYS A 87 -0.84 -9.40 -7.13
N TYR A 88 -0.05 -8.40 -7.50
CA TYR A 88 1.33 -8.27 -7.04
C TYR A 88 1.43 -8.17 -5.52
N LEU A 89 0.55 -7.39 -4.89
CA LEU A 89 0.50 -7.30 -3.43
C LEU A 89 0.12 -8.64 -2.79
N ALA A 90 -0.83 -9.39 -3.38
CA ALA A 90 -1.19 -10.72 -2.88
C ALA A 90 -0.02 -11.70 -2.96
N ILE A 91 0.73 -11.71 -4.07
CA ILE A 91 1.92 -12.56 -4.26
C ILE A 91 3.00 -12.20 -3.23
N ILE A 92 3.33 -10.91 -3.09
CA ILE A 92 4.32 -10.45 -2.12
C ILE A 92 3.89 -10.82 -0.70
N ASP A 93 2.62 -10.63 -0.38
CA ASP A 93 2.08 -10.97 0.94
C ASP A 93 2.18 -12.48 1.24
N ALA A 94 1.92 -13.33 0.24
CA ALA A 94 2.08 -14.78 0.30
C ALA A 94 3.56 -15.16 0.51
N ALA A 95 4.46 -14.59 -0.29
CA ALA A 95 5.89 -14.79 -0.18
C ALA A 95 6.42 -14.46 1.22
N TYR A 96 5.98 -13.34 1.80
CA TYR A 96 6.34 -12.97 3.17
C TYR A 96 5.81 -13.94 4.23
N ARG A 97 4.66 -14.58 3.99
CA ARG A 97 4.10 -15.58 4.92
C ARG A 97 4.77 -16.94 4.78
N ALA A 98 5.23 -17.27 3.57
CA ALA A 98 6.01 -18.47 3.27
C ALA A 98 7.49 -18.36 3.66
N GLU A 99 7.93 -17.20 4.18
CA GLU A 99 9.31 -16.95 4.59
C GLU A 99 10.35 -17.24 3.48
N LEU A 100 10.01 -16.85 2.24
CA LEU A 100 10.89 -17.08 1.09
C LEU A 100 12.26 -16.37 1.23
N PRO A 101 13.36 -16.96 0.72
CA PRO A 101 14.70 -16.40 0.85
C PRO A 101 14.87 -15.02 0.21
N GLU A 102 14.10 -14.70 -0.83
CA GLU A 102 14.14 -13.42 -1.55
C GLU A 102 13.80 -12.22 -0.64
N ILE A 103 13.05 -12.45 0.45
CA ILE A 103 12.66 -11.41 1.41
C ILE A 103 13.88 -10.65 1.95
N ALA A 104 15.00 -11.34 2.16
CA ALA A 104 16.23 -10.73 2.67
C ALA A 104 16.74 -9.62 1.73
N THR A 105 16.64 -9.83 0.42
CA THR A 105 17.05 -8.83 -0.60
C THR A 105 16.06 -7.66 -0.71
N TRP A 106 14.78 -7.93 -0.45
CA TRP A 106 13.71 -6.93 -0.57
C TRP A 106 13.79 -5.86 0.51
N GLN A 107 14.28 -6.20 1.70
CA GLN A 107 14.30 -5.27 2.81
C GLN A 107 15.08 -3.99 2.48
N LYS A 108 16.28 -4.11 1.90
CA LYS A 108 17.09 -2.95 1.50
C LYS A 108 16.41 -2.09 0.43
N ARG A 109 15.74 -2.73 -0.54
CA ARG A 109 14.97 -2.06 -1.60
C ARG A 109 13.79 -1.27 -1.01
N LEU A 110 13.03 -1.89 -0.11
CA LEU A 110 11.89 -1.26 0.56
C LEU A 110 12.31 -0.08 1.43
N GLU A 111 13.45 -0.18 2.12
CA GLU A 111 14.01 0.93 2.92
C GLU A 111 14.44 2.11 2.03
N THR A 112 15.10 1.84 0.91
CA THR A 112 15.51 2.87 -0.06
C THR A 112 14.29 3.57 -0.69
N THR A 113 13.27 2.80 -1.07
CA THR A 113 12.02 3.35 -1.60
C THR A 113 11.26 4.16 -0.55
N ALA A 114 11.24 3.70 0.70
CA ALA A 114 10.61 4.44 1.80
C ALA A 114 11.27 5.81 2.01
N GLU A 115 12.61 5.87 1.95
CA GLU A 115 13.34 7.14 2.06
C GLU A 115 13.01 8.07 0.88
N ARG A 116 12.99 7.56 -0.35
CA ARG A 116 12.60 8.36 -1.53
C ARG A 116 11.18 8.93 -1.39
N ILE A 117 10.21 8.12 -0.96
CA ILE A 117 8.83 8.56 -0.73
C ILE A 117 8.79 9.64 0.35
N TYR A 118 9.55 9.47 1.43
CA TYR A 118 9.63 10.45 2.50
C TYR A 118 10.18 11.80 2.01
N GLN A 119 11.28 11.77 1.26
CA GLN A 119 11.87 12.98 0.67
C GLN A 119 10.91 13.69 -0.30
N HIS A 120 10.14 12.93 -1.08
CA HIS A 120 9.11 13.50 -1.95
C HIS A 120 8.03 14.22 -1.13
N LYS A 121 7.51 13.58 -0.07
CA LYS A 121 6.51 14.17 0.82
C LYS A 121 7.01 15.43 1.52
N LEU A 122 8.29 15.48 1.92
CA LEU A 122 8.88 16.69 2.51
C LEU A 122 8.88 17.86 1.54
N LYS A 123 9.19 17.62 0.26
CA LYS A 123 9.14 18.66 -0.78
C LYS A 123 7.73 19.16 -1.00
N GLU A 124 6.74 18.26 -1.11
CA GLU A 124 5.33 18.63 -1.24
C GLU A 124 4.84 19.45 -0.03
N GLN A 125 5.23 19.06 1.19
CA GLN A 125 4.90 19.82 2.39
C GLN A 125 5.53 21.21 2.38
N ALA A 126 6.78 21.35 1.94
CA ALA A 126 7.43 22.65 1.82
C ALA A 126 6.69 23.59 0.86
N GLU A 127 6.16 23.06 -0.24
CA GLU A 127 5.33 23.84 -1.17
C GLU A 127 3.99 24.26 -0.54
N ILE A 128 3.31 23.36 0.17
CA ILE A 128 2.06 23.67 0.88
C ILE A 128 2.30 24.74 1.98
N LEU A 129 3.44 24.69 2.67
CA LEU A 129 3.76 25.67 3.72
C LEU A 129 3.92 27.11 3.18
N LYS A 130 4.20 27.29 1.89
CA LYS A 130 4.21 28.63 1.26
C LYS A 130 2.83 29.29 1.25
N THR A 131 1.75 28.51 1.36
CA THR A 131 0.38 29.04 1.42
C THR A 131 -0.09 29.29 2.86
N LYS A 132 0.79 29.15 3.86
CA LYS A 132 0.44 29.41 5.27
C LYS A 132 0.33 30.91 5.51
N VAL A 133 -0.86 31.37 5.88
CA VAL A 133 -1.08 32.76 6.32
C VAL A 133 -0.47 32.96 7.71
N ASN A 134 0.36 33.99 7.87
CA ASN A 134 0.86 34.42 9.17
C ASN A 134 -0.05 35.54 9.72
N PHE A 135 -0.52 35.36 10.97
CA PHE A 135 -1.36 36.33 11.68
C PHE A 135 -0.59 37.12 12.75
N GLU A 136 0.71 36.88 12.92
CA GLU A 136 1.55 37.66 13.82
C GLU A 136 1.70 39.09 13.29
N THR A 137 1.21 40.06 14.06
CA THR A 137 1.48 41.49 13.87
C THR A 137 2.75 41.85 14.63
N MET A 138 3.71 42.53 13.98
CA MET A 138 4.82 43.16 14.70
C MET A 138 4.25 44.15 15.72
N GLU A 139 4.42 43.88 17.01
CA GLU A 139 4.22 44.91 18.04
C GLU A 139 5.27 46.01 17.81
N VAL A 140 4.80 47.25 17.63
CA VAL A 140 5.61 48.46 17.52
C VAL A 140 5.78 49.09 18.89
#